data_AF-A0A378R1T5-F1
#
_entry.id   AF-A0A378R1T5-F1
#
_cell.length_a   1.000
_cell.length_b   1.000
_cell.length_c   1.000
_cell.angle_alpha   90.00
_cell.angle_beta   90.00
_cell.angle_gamma   90.00
#
_symmetry.space_group_name_H-M   'P 1'
#
loop_
_entity.id
_entity.type
_entity.pdbx_description
1 polymer ?
#
loop_
_entity_poly.entity_id
_entity_poly.type
_entity_poly.pdbx_seq_one_letter_code
_entity_poly.pdbx_strand_id
1 'polypeptide(L)'
;MTDRFILQEVLTDDVPFRVHNVKIDKFIYEQDLPLMLLAHYDRLSDELKIQKPLTDFFGQMNDKVTTAQACAIFGVSPDSLRPATHIKITGTSVIVWDEFPLALHLQFTNTAKDSQTTDERDITQAVADEIGNILLSGNVNVLHKNTAKELVSIDLSDDEFVITPSDNYTRLPNSHALATTQILNHIRHTTPQAMAYLSHALRDKIMEHVQERF
;
A
#
# COMPACT_ATOMS: atom_id res chain seq x y z
N MET A 1 -28.10 -29.31 5.33
CA MET A 1 -26.82 -28.98 4.71
C MET A 1 -26.39 -27.66 5.30
N THR A 2 -25.18 -27.57 5.86
CA THR A 2 -24.63 -26.27 6.25
C THR A 2 -24.10 -25.62 4.98
N ASP A 3 -24.62 -24.46 4.61
CA ASP A 3 -24.10 -23.73 3.46
C ASP A 3 -22.64 -23.34 3.76
N ARG A 4 -21.74 -23.68 2.84
CA ARG A 4 -20.30 -23.41 2.93
C ARG A 4 -19.95 -22.25 2.01
N PHE A 5 -19.26 -21.25 2.55
CA PHE A 5 -18.79 -20.07 1.84
C PHE A 5 -17.26 -20.05 1.81
N ILE A 6 -16.69 -19.72 0.67
CA ILE A 6 -15.26 -19.48 0.51
C ILE A 6 -15.03 -17.97 0.57
N LEU A 7 -14.20 -17.51 1.52
CA LEU A 7 -13.92 -16.10 1.75
C LEU A 7 -13.48 -15.41 0.45
N GLN A 8 -12.59 -16.04 -0.30
CA GLN A 8 -12.05 -15.52 -1.55
C GLN A 8 -13.11 -15.36 -2.65
N GLU A 9 -14.16 -16.19 -2.65
CA GLU A 9 -15.26 -16.15 -3.62
C GLU A 9 -16.34 -15.14 -3.25
N VAL A 10 -16.50 -14.81 -1.95
CA VAL A 10 -17.44 -13.77 -1.53
C VAL A 10 -16.86 -12.37 -1.65
N LEU A 11 -15.55 -12.24 -1.85
CA LEU A 11 -14.90 -10.97 -2.18
C LEU A 11 -15.04 -10.71 -3.68
N THR A 12 -16.27 -10.60 -4.16
CA THR A 12 -16.62 -10.35 -5.56
C THR A 12 -17.45 -9.08 -5.70
N ASP A 13 -17.59 -8.64 -6.94
CA ASP A 13 -18.23 -7.39 -7.35
C ASP A 13 -19.69 -7.26 -6.91
N ASP A 14 -20.37 -8.39 -6.70
CA ASP A 14 -21.80 -8.46 -6.41
C ASP A 14 -22.11 -8.41 -4.90
N VAL A 15 -21.09 -8.48 -4.04
CA VAL A 15 -21.28 -8.50 -2.60
C VAL A 15 -21.19 -7.08 -2.03
N PRO A 16 -22.23 -6.57 -1.35
CA PRO A 16 -22.32 -5.18 -0.93
C PRO A 16 -21.51 -4.89 0.34
N PHE A 17 -20.18 -5.00 0.24
CA PHE A 17 -19.29 -4.54 1.31
C PHE A 17 -19.38 -3.02 1.48
N ARG A 18 -19.37 -2.57 2.73
CA ARG A 18 -19.16 -1.16 3.07
C ARG A 18 -17.91 -0.97 3.91
N VAL A 19 -17.32 0.22 3.86
CA VAL A 19 -16.24 0.58 4.79
C VAL A 19 -16.84 0.93 6.13
N HIS A 20 -16.38 0.28 7.19
CA HIS A 20 -16.71 0.62 8.56
C HIS A 20 -15.72 1.62 9.16
N ASN A 21 -14.43 1.48 8.84
CA ASN A 21 -13.40 2.36 9.36
C ASN A 21 -12.18 2.45 8.42
N VAL A 22 -11.51 3.60 8.44
CA VAL A 22 -10.16 3.80 7.88
C VAL A 22 -9.32 4.55 8.91
N LYS A 23 -8.13 4.03 9.20
CA LYS A 23 -7.18 4.66 10.11
C LYS A 23 -5.83 4.79 9.43
N ILE A 24 -5.23 5.98 9.52
CA ILE A 24 -3.86 6.23 9.08
C ILE A 24 -2.92 5.92 10.25
N ASP A 25 -1.97 5.00 10.05
CA ASP A 25 -0.98 4.64 11.06
C ASP A 25 0.35 5.37 10.84
N LYS A 26 0.73 5.63 9.59
CA LYS A 26 1.94 6.37 9.23
C LYS A 26 1.67 7.24 8.02
N PHE A 27 2.06 8.51 8.12
CA PHE A 27 2.06 9.47 7.03
C PHE A 27 3.38 10.24 7.05
N ILE A 28 4.21 10.04 6.02
CA ILE A 28 5.43 10.82 5.76
C ILE A 28 5.16 11.65 4.51
N TYR A 29 5.45 12.94 4.61
CA TYR A 29 5.63 13.87 3.49
C TYR A 29 6.80 14.77 3.86
N GLU A 30 8.00 14.40 3.41
CA GLU A 30 9.25 15.06 3.80
C GLU A 30 10.17 15.24 2.58
N GLN A 31 10.96 16.32 2.57
CA GLN A 31 11.93 16.57 1.51
C GLN A 31 13.33 16.15 1.93
N ASP A 32 14.12 15.72 0.95
CA ASP A 32 15.56 15.42 1.07
C ASP A 32 15.93 14.38 2.15
N LEU A 33 15.08 13.37 2.37
CA LEU A 33 15.46 12.24 3.20
C LEU A 33 16.59 11.44 2.52
N PRO A 34 17.54 10.86 3.29
CA PRO A 34 18.65 10.11 2.70
C PRO A 34 18.19 8.99 1.77
N LEU A 35 18.70 9.01 0.53
CA LEU A 35 18.46 8.02 -0.52
C LEU A 35 19.76 7.32 -0.88
N MET A 36 19.66 6.08 -1.38
CA MET A 36 20.81 5.39 -1.96
C MET A 36 21.45 6.26 -3.04
N LEU A 37 22.77 6.35 -3.06
CA LEU A 37 23.51 7.10 -4.07
C LEU A 37 23.10 6.68 -5.50
N LEU A 38 22.79 5.40 -5.71
CA LEU A 38 22.23 4.90 -6.99
C LEU A 38 20.92 5.60 -7.39
N ALA A 39 20.00 5.82 -6.46
CA ALA A 39 18.73 6.49 -6.75
C ALA A 39 18.92 7.97 -7.12
N HIS A 40 19.94 8.64 -6.54
CA HIS A 40 20.34 9.97 -6.98
C HIS A 40 20.96 9.96 -8.38
N TYR A 41 21.77 8.96 -8.68
CA TYR A 41 22.38 8.79 -10.01
C TYR A 41 21.33 8.62 -11.10
N ASP A 42 20.30 7.81 -10.86
CA ASP A 42 19.20 7.58 -11.81
C ASP A 42 18.44 8.87 -12.16
N ARG A 43 18.47 9.87 -11.26
CA ARG A 43 17.83 11.19 -11.42
C ARG A 43 18.72 12.22 -12.11
N LEU A 44 20.00 11.93 -12.36
CA LEU A 44 20.86 12.80 -13.16
C LEU A 44 20.40 12.85 -14.63
N SER A 45 20.70 13.96 -15.30
CA SER A 45 20.51 14.05 -16.75
C SER A 45 21.42 13.06 -17.49
N ASP A 46 20.99 12.63 -18.68
CA ASP A 46 21.78 11.68 -19.47
C ASP A 46 23.16 12.23 -19.85
N GLU A 47 23.27 13.55 -20.10
CA GLU A 47 24.56 14.22 -20.31
C GLU A 47 25.49 14.05 -19.11
N LEU A 48 24.99 14.22 -17.89
CA LEU A 48 25.77 14.04 -16.67
C LEU A 48 26.12 12.56 -16.44
N LYS A 49 25.21 11.63 -16.75
CA LYS A 49 25.49 10.18 -16.67
C LYS A 49 26.59 9.74 -17.64
N ILE A 50 26.68 10.36 -18.82
CA ILE A 50 27.77 10.12 -19.78
C ILE A 50 29.10 10.67 -19.24
N GLN A 51 29.09 11.86 -18.65
CA GLN A 51 30.30 12.49 -18.09
C GLN A 51 30.78 11.83 -16.79
N LYS A 52 29.86 11.24 -16.04
CA LYS A 52 30.08 10.60 -14.75
C LYS A 52 29.52 9.18 -14.83
N PRO A 53 30.25 8.22 -15.41
CA PRO A 53 29.75 6.87 -15.54
C PRO A 53 29.54 6.22 -14.17
N LEU A 54 28.45 5.46 -14.04
CA LEU A 54 28.05 4.80 -12.80
C LEU A 54 29.20 3.95 -12.20
N THR A 55 30.06 3.39 -13.05
CA THR A 55 31.24 2.59 -12.68
C THR A 55 32.15 3.25 -11.66
N ASP A 56 32.25 4.58 -11.68
CA ASP A 56 33.15 5.34 -10.81
C ASP A 56 32.68 5.34 -9.35
N PHE A 57 31.44 4.94 -9.09
CA PHE A 57 30.78 5.00 -7.78
C PHE A 57 30.40 3.61 -7.21
N PHE A 58 30.81 2.49 -7.84
CA PHE A 58 30.33 1.14 -7.45
C PHE A 58 30.52 0.81 -5.97
N GLY A 59 31.59 1.33 -5.34
CA GLY A 59 31.85 1.13 -3.93
C GLY A 59 30.86 1.81 -2.97
N GLN A 60 30.08 2.79 -3.43
CA GLN A 60 29.25 3.67 -2.58
C GLN A 60 27.76 3.67 -3.00
N MET A 61 27.35 2.87 -3.99
CA MET A 61 25.99 2.94 -4.55
C MET A 61 24.87 2.70 -3.55
N ASN A 62 25.16 1.89 -2.53
CA ASN A 62 24.20 1.54 -1.50
C ASN A 62 24.21 2.52 -0.32
N ASP A 63 25.14 3.48 -0.29
CA ASP A 63 25.23 4.46 0.78
C ASP A 63 24.03 5.41 0.70
N LYS A 64 23.38 5.64 1.85
CA LYS A 64 22.27 6.59 1.96
C LYS A 64 22.81 7.99 2.21
N VAL A 65 22.56 8.91 1.29
CA VAL A 65 23.06 10.29 1.32
C VAL A 65 21.96 11.29 0.95
N THR A 66 22.11 12.54 1.40
CA THR A 66 21.24 13.64 0.98
C THR A 66 21.55 14.09 -0.45
N THR A 67 20.69 14.90 -1.06
CA THR A 67 20.91 15.43 -2.42
C THR A 67 22.21 16.24 -2.49
N ALA A 68 22.47 17.07 -1.50
CA ALA A 68 23.70 17.88 -1.44
C ALA A 68 24.97 17.02 -1.38
N GLN A 69 24.93 15.94 -0.60
CA GLN A 69 26.03 14.98 -0.51
C GLN A 69 26.22 14.22 -1.83
N ALA A 70 25.14 13.81 -2.48
CA ALA A 70 25.20 13.16 -3.79
C ALA A 70 25.84 14.07 -4.85
N CYS A 71 25.44 15.35 -4.92
CA CYS A 71 26.06 16.33 -5.83
C CYS A 71 27.57 16.45 -5.57
N ALA A 72 27.99 16.49 -4.31
CA ALA A 72 29.40 16.54 -3.94
C ALA A 72 30.17 15.27 -4.35
N ILE A 73 29.57 14.08 -4.17
CA ILE A 73 30.16 12.79 -4.55
C ILE A 73 30.31 12.69 -6.07
N PHE A 74 29.27 13.06 -6.84
CA PHE A 74 29.34 13.07 -8.31
C PHE A 74 30.25 14.18 -8.86
N GLY A 75 30.58 15.18 -8.04
CA GLY A 75 31.34 16.36 -8.45
C GLY A 75 30.58 17.18 -9.49
N VAL A 76 29.28 17.38 -9.28
CA VAL A 76 28.39 18.17 -10.14
C VAL A 76 27.88 19.41 -9.40
N SER A 77 27.27 20.35 -10.13
CA SER A 77 26.68 21.55 -9.51
C SER A 77 25.61 21.14 -8.49
N PRO A 78 25.47 21.83 -7.34
CA PRO A 78 24.39 21.61 -6.39
C PRO A 78 22.98 21.67 -7.01
N ASP A 79 22.83 22.42 -8.11
CA ASP A 79 21.56 22.57 -8.83
C ASP A 79 21.26 21.43 -9.82
N SER A 80 22.19 20.48 -9.98
CA SER A 80 22.06 19.37 -10.94
C SER A 80 21.08 18.30 -10.48
N LEU A 81 20.83 18.22 -9.16
CA LEU A 81 19.84 17.35 -8.57
C LEU A 81 18.91 18.18 -7.68
N ARG A 82 17.63 17.83 -7.70
CA ARG A 82 16.64 18.43 -6.81
C ARG A 82 16.37 17.49 -5.63
N PRO A 83 16.19 18.03 -4.42
CA PRO A 83 15.64 17.26 -3.30
C PRO A 83 14.39 16.49 -3.71
N ALA A 84 14.38 15.18 -3.47
CA ALA A 84 13.19 14.37 -3.68
C ALA A 84 12.17 14.64 -2.57
N THR A 85 10.89 14.60 -2.91
CA THR A 85 9.82 14.50 -1.93
C THR A 85 9.57 13.02 -1.63
N HIS A 86 9.46 12.68 -0.35
CA HIS A 86 9.26 11.32 0.16
C HIS A 86 7.85 11.18 0.72
N ILE A 87 7.10 10.22 0.18
CA ILE A 87 5.73 9.94 0.58
C ILE A 87 5.62 8.51 1.08
N LYS A 88 5.11 8.35 2.31
CA LYS A 88 4.74 7.04 2.86
C LYS A 88 3.38 7.14 3.49
N ILE A 89 2.48 6.27 3.05
CA ILE A 89 1.14 6.14 3.60
C ILE A 89 0.99 4.68 4.02
N THR A 90 0.68 4.45 5.28
CA THR A 90 0.25 3.13 5.78
C THR A 90 -0.92 3.30 6.72
N GLY A 91 -1.80 2.31 6.72
CA GLY A 91 -2.92 2.30 7.64
C GLY A 91 -3.67 1.00 7.63
N THR A 92 -4.86 1.06 8.22
CA THR A 92 -5.80 -0.05 8.30
C THR A 92 -7.19 0.37 7.86
N SER A 93 -7.92 -0.57 7.27
CA SER A 93 -9.33 -0.39 6.95
C SER A 93 -10.13 -1.61 7.41
N VAL A 94 -11.36 -1.38 7.83
CA VAL A 94 -12.34 -2.43 8.11
C VAL A 94 -13.45 -2.35 7.08
N ILE A 95 -13.65 -3.43 6.32
CA ILE A 95 -14.81 -3.60 5.44
C ILE A 95 -15.77 -4.62 6.05
N VAL A 96 -17.07 -4.40 5.87
CA VAL A 96 -18.13 -5.21 6.50
C VAL A 96 -19.17 -5.59 5.46
N TRP A 97 -19.59 -6.85 5.50
CA TRP A 97 -20.80 -7.33 4.84
C TRP A 97 -21.85 -7.59 5.93
N ASP A 98 -22.92 -6.78 5.95
CA ASP A 98 -23.89 -6.82 7.05
C ASP A 98 -24.84 -8.03 6.98
N GLU A 99 -25.25 -8.45 5.77
CA GLU A 99 -26.20 -9.57 5.56
C GLU A 99 -25.60 -10.93 5.92
N PHE A 100 -24.28 -11.05 5.78
CA PHE A 100 -23.51 -12.18 6.26
C PHE A 100 -22.49 -11.63 7.25
N PRO A 101 -22.79 -11.64 8.58
CA PRO A 101 -22.04 -10.92 9.63
C PRO A 101 -20.51 -11.17 9.62
N LEU A 102 -19.83 -10.50 8.70
CA LEU A 102 -18.46 -10.71 8.27
C LEU A 102 -17.77 -9.37 8.16
N ALA A 103 -16.64 -9.22 8.82
CA ALA A 103 -15.78 -8.06 8.69
C ALA A 103 -14.35 -8.49 8.39
N LEU A 104 -13.69 -7.77 7.50
CA LEU A 104 -12.28 -7.92 7.22
C LEU A 104 -11.53 -6.67 7.69
N HIS A 105 -10.56 -6.86 8.56
CA HIS A 105 -9.59 -5.86 8.95
C HIS A 105 -8.32 -6.04 8.12
N LEU A 106 -8.06 -5.05 7.28
CA LEU A 106 -7.06 -5.06 6.20
C LEU A 106 -6.01 -3.98 6.49
N GLN A 107 -4.75 -4.26 6.13
CA GLN A 107 -3.69 -3.25 6.11
C GLN A 107 -3.48 -2.75 4.69
N PHE A 108 -3.10 -1.48 4.56
CA PHE A 108 -2.79 -0.87 3.27
C PHE A 108 -1.51 -0.05 3.32
N THR A 109 -0.82 0.04 2.18
CA THR A 109 0.32 0.94 1.99
C THR A 109 0.47 1.39 0.55
N ASN A 110 1.00 2.59 0.31
CA ASN A 110 1.36 3.05 -1.04
C ASN A 110 2.61 2.35 -1.62
N THR A 111 3.52 1.88 -0.76
CA THR A 111 4.77 1.25 -1.21
C THR A 111 5.31 0.26 -0.19
N ALA A 112 6.02 -0.78 -0.61
CA ALA A 112 6.73 -1.67 0.32
C ALA A 112 8.01 -1.03 0.91
N LYS A 113 8.50 0.07 0.32
CA LYS A 113 9.68 0.80 0.78
C LYS A 113 9.37 1.66 2.01
N ASP A 114 10.41 2.23 2.62
CA ASP A 114 10.27 3.20 3.72
C ASP A 114 9.49 4.45 3.30
N SER A 115 9.67 4.87 2.05
CA SER A 115 8.93 5.93 1.35
C SER A 115 9.06 5.77 -0.16
N GLN A 116 8.12 6.35 -0.90
CA GLN A 116 8.15 6.50 -2.34
C GLN A 116 8.62 7.92 -2.67
N THR A 117 9.53 8.05 -3.63
CA THR A 117 10.04 9.35 -4.06
C THR A 117 9.23 9.90 -5.23
N THR A 118 8.93 11.19 -5.21
CA THR A 118 8.29 11.92 -6.31
C THR A 118 8.95 13.28 -6.52
N ASP A 119 8.91 13.75 -7.77
CA ASP A 119 9.33 15.10 -8.16
C ASP A 119 8.13 16.08 -8.20
N GLU A 120 6.91 15.61 -7.92
CA GLU A 120 5.71 16.45 -7.80
C GLU A 120 5.86 17.42 -6.62
N ARG A 121 5.50 18.67 -6.85
CA ARG A 121 5.64 19.79 -5.90
C ARG A 121 4.35 20.09 -5.18
N ASP A 122 3.21 19.83 -5.81
CA ASP A 122 1.92 20.00 -5.17
C ASP A 122 1.64 18.80 -4.26
N ILE A 123 1.56 19.04 -2.95
CA ILE A 123 1.30 17.99 -1.96
C ILE A 123 -0.01 17.24 -2.23
N THR A 124 -1.05 17.96 -2.66
CA THR A 124 -2.38 17.40 -2.92
C THR A 124 -2.29 16.44 -4.10
N GLN A 125 -1.63 16.84 -5.18
CA GLN A 125 -1.44 16.01 -6.36
C GLN A 125 -0.52 14.83 -6.07
N ALA A 126 0.62 15.06 -5.41
CA ALA A 126 1.59 14.03 -5.08
C ALA A 126 0.97 12.92 -4.20
N VAL A 127 0.16 13.31 -3.21
CA VAL A 127 -0.58 12.35 -2.37
C VAL A 127 -1.70 11.68 -3.15
N ALA A 128 -2.42 12.39 -4.02
CA ALA A 128 -3.47 11.82 -4.85
C ALA A 128 -2.93 10.71 -5.79
N ASP A 129 -1.74 10.90 -6.35
CA ASP A 129 -1.07 9.91 -7.19
C ASP A 129 -0.69 8.67 -6.35
N GLU A 130 -0.16 8.87 -5.14
CA GLU A 130 0.21 7.78 -4.24
C GLU A 130 -1.00 7.02 -3.67
N ILE A 131 -2.16 7.66 -3.53
CA ILE A 131 -3.42 6.98 -3.19
C ILE A 131 -3.79 5.97 -4.30
N GLY A 132 -3.55 6.32 -5.57
CA GLY A 132 -3.74 5.42 -6.71
C GLY A 132 -2.88 4.15 -6.62
N ASN A 133 -1.69 4.28 -6.03
CA ASN A 133 -0.72 3.19 -5.87
C ASN A 133 -0.87 2.37 -4.59
N ILE A 134 -1.86 2.68 -3.74
CA ILE A 134 -2.11 1.88 -2.53
C ILE A 134 -2.30 0.41 -2.89
N LEU A 135 -1.79 -0.48 -2.05
CA LEU A 135 -2.03 -1.92 -2.11
C LEU A 135 -2.46 -2.42 -0.74
N LEU A 136 -3.40 -3.36 -0.74
CA LEU A 136 -3.73 -4.13 0.44
C LEU A 136 -2.65 -5.18 0.66
N SER A 137 -2.12 -5.29 1.86
CA SER A 137 -1.00 -6.20 2.15
C SER A 137 -0.97 -6.63 3.61
N GLY A 138 -0.07 -7.55 3.95
CA GLY A 138 0.16 -7.95 5.32
C GLY A 138 -0.97 -8.81 5.89
N ASN A 139 -1.33 -8.53 7.15
CA ASN A 139 -2.28 -9.35 7.89
C ASN A 139 -3.72 -9.07 7.47
N VAL A 140 -4.48 -10.13 7.30
CA VAL A 140 -5.94 -10.09 7.21
C VAL A 140 -6.51 -10.69 8.48
N ASN A 141 -7.35 -9.94 9.17
CA ASN A 141 -8.10 -10.46 10.31
C ASN A 141 -9.58 -10.49 9.96
N VAL A 142 -10.23 -11.61 10.22
CA VAL A 142 -11.61 -11.86 9.86
C VAL A 142 -12.44 -11.97 11.14
N LEU A 143 -13.51 -11.21 11.22
CA LEU A 143 -14.54 -11.38 12.23
C LEU A 143 -15.75 -12.00 11.54
N HIS A 144 -16.12 -13.21 11.94
CA HIS A 144 -17.23 -13.98 11.40
C HIS A 144 -18.12 -14.40 12.55
N LYS A 145 -19.37 -13.94 12.59
CA LYS A 145 -20.30 -14.23 13.70
C LYS A 145 -21.38 -15.25 13.36
N ASN A 146 -21.48 -15.67 12.10
CA ASN A 146 -22.58 -16.52 11.66
C ASN A 146 -22.33 -17.98 12.05
N THR A 147 -23.19 -18.53 12.91
CA THR A 147 -23.11 -19.93 13.36
C THR A 147 -23.90 -20.91 12.48
N ALA A 148 -24.73 -20.40 11.56
CA ALA A 148 -25.56 -21.21 10.68
C ALA A 148 -24.85 -21.57 9.36
N LYS A 149 -23.77 -20.86 9.01
CA LYS A 149 -23.04 -20.99 7.75
C LYS A 149 -21.55 -21.15 8.02
N GLU A 150 -20.92 -22.07 7.31
CA GLU A 150 -19.48 -22.29 7.40
C GLU A 150 -18.74 -21.28 6.52
N LEU A 151 -17.65 -20.73 7.02
CA LEU A 151 -16.74 -19.87 6.28
C LEU A 151 -15.36 -20.52 6.27
N VAL A 152 -14.82 -20.73 5.07
CA VAL A 152 -13.46 -21.22 4.86
C VAL A 152 -12.67 -20.20 4.06
N SER A 153 -11.36 -20.20 4.25
CA SER A 153 -10.42 -19.50 3.38
C SER A 153 -9.63 -20.54 2.60
N ILE A 154 -9.45 -20.33 1.31
CA ILE A 154 -8.61 -21.15 0.43
C ILE A 154 -7.39 -20.32 0.02
N ASP A 155 -6.20 -20.89 0.16
CA ASP A 155 -4.97 -20.21 -0.27
C ASP A 155 -4.59 -20.52 -1.73
N LEU A 156 -3.43 -20.03 -2.19
CA LEU A 156 -2.96 -20.22 -3.57
C LEU A 156 -2.50 -21.65 -3.88
N SER A 157 -2.39 -22.51 -2.86
CA SER A 157 -2.03 -23.93 -2.99
C SER A 157 -3.24 -24.84 -2.75
N ASP A 158 -4.44 -24.27 -2.77
CA ASP A 158 -5.70 -24.94 -2.44
C ASP A 158 -5.75 -25.52 -1.01
N ASP A 159 -4.92 -25.01 -0.09
CA ASP A 159 -5.03 -25.35 1.34
C ASP A 159 -6.26 -24.67 1.93
N GLU A 160 -6.92 -25.36 2.86
CA GLU A 160 -8.17 -24.90 3.47
C GLU A 160 -7.99 -24.51 4.93
N PHE A 161 -8.50 -23.33 5.29
CA PHE A 161 -8.54 -22.87 6.67
C PHE A 161 -9.97 -22.52 7.09
N VAL A 162 -10.50 -23.27 8.03
CA VAL A 162 -11.85 -23.05 8.58
C VAL A 162 -11.82 -21.85 9.53
N ILE A 163 -12.67 -20.85 9.24
CA ILE A 163 -12.83 -19.66 10.07
C ILE A 163 -13.99 -19.90 11.02
N THR A 164 -13.68 -20.32 12.25
CA THR A 164 -14.69 -20.57 13.27
C THR A 164 -15.43 -19.30 13.68
N PRO A 165 -16.77 -19.33 13.85
CA PRO A 165 -17.52 -18.19 14.33
C PRO A 165 -17.00 -17.68 15.68
N SER A 166 -16.82 -16.38 15.81
CA SER A 166 -16.18 -15.74 16.97
C SER A 166 -16.63 -14.28 17.10
N ASP A 167 -16.74 -13.80 18.34
CA ASP A 167 -16.95 -12.37 18.63
C ASP A 167 -15.67 -11.53 18.46
N ASN A 168 -14.51 -12.19 18.32
CA ASN A 168 -13.21 -11.58 18.12
C ASN A 168 -12.67 -11.86 16.72
N TYR A 169 -11.77 -10.99 16.27
CA TYR A 169 -11.03 -11.19 15.02
C TYR A 169 -10.12 -12.42 15.07
N THR A 170 -10.23 -13.26 14.05
CA THR A 170 -9.31 -14.37 13.76
C THR A 170 -8.31 -13.92 12.71
N ARG A 171 -7.02 -13.99 13.04
CA ARG A 171 -5.95 -13.71 12.05
C ARG A 171 -5.84 -14.89 11.09
N LEU A 172 -5.92 -14.62 9.78
CA LEU A 172 -5.66 -15.65 8.78
C LEU A 172 -4.17 -16.07 8.80
N PRO A 173 -3.86 -17.35 8.51
CA PRO A 173 -2.48 -17.73 8.22
C PRO A 173 -1.93 -16.94 7.01
N ASN A 174 -0.60 -16.81 6.94
CA ASN A 174 0.04 -15.91 5.97
C ASN A 174 -0.32 -16.24 4.51
N SER A 175 -0.42 -17.51 4.13
CA SER A 175 -0.75 -17.91 2.75
C SER A 175 -2.18 -17.51 2.38
N HIS A 176 -3.14 -17.68 3.29
CA HIS A 176 -4.52 -17.25 3.13
C HIS A 176 -4.68 -15.72 3.13
N ALA A 177 -3.94 -15.01 3.98
CA ALA A 177 -3.90 -13.54 3.96
C ALA A 177 -3.36 -13.01 2.62
N LEU A 178 -2.31 -13.65 2.08
CA LEU A 178 -1.78 -13.35 0.76
C LEU A 178 -2.83 -13.61 -0.33
N ALA A 179 -3.47 -14.77 -0.36
CA ALA A 179 -4.53 -15.08 -1.33
C ALA A 179 -5.66 -14.04 -1.29
N THR A 180 -6.10 -13.67 -0.10
CA THR A 180 -7.16 -12.67 0.12
C THR A 180 -6.76 -11.29 -0.40
N THR A 181 -5.56 -10.81 -0.03
CA THR A 181 -5.08 -9.49 -0.48
C THR A 181 -4.81 -9.45 -1.98
N GLN A 182 -4.35 -10.55 -2.58
CA GLN A 182 -4.19 -10.66 -4.03
C GLN A 182 -5.52 -10.51 -4.77
N ILE A 183 -6.57 -11.18 -4.32
CA ILE A 183 -7.91 -11.06 -4.94
C ILE A 183 -8.45 -9.63 -4.80
N LEU A 184 -8.37 -9.05 -3.61
CA LEU A 184 -8.85 -7.67 -3.40
C LEU A 184 -8.09 -6.65 -4.24
N ASN A 185 -6.76 -6.79 -4.34
CA ASN A 185 -5.95 -5.94 -5.21
C ASN A 185 -6.26 -6.19 -6.69
N HIS A 186 -6.44 -7.44 -7.11
CA HIS A 186 -6.81 -7.79 -8.46
C HIS A 186 -8.11 -7.10 -8.87
N ILE A 187 -9.18 -7.27 -8.07
CA ILE A 187 -10.48 -6.63 -8.32
C ILE A 187 -10.35 -5.11 -8.34
N ARG A 188 -9.60 -4.53 -7.41
CA ARG A 188 -9.37 -3.08 -7.38
C ARG A 188 -8.69 -2.55 -8.65
N HIS A 189 -7.91 -3.38 -9.36
CA HIS A 189 -7.27 -3.00 -10.62
C HIS A 189 -8.08 -3.38 -11.87
N THR A 190 -8.76 -4.53 -11.90
CA THR A 190 -9.50 -5.02 -13.08
C THR A 190 -10.94 -4.55 -13.11
N THR A 191 -11.56 -4.37 -11.95
CA THR A 191 -12.95 -3.92 -11.79
C THR A 191 -13.04 -2.78 -10.78
N PRO A 192 -12.48 -1.59 -11.07
CA PRO A 192 -12.40 -0.51 -10.07
C PRO A 192 -13.76 -0.11 -9.48
N GLN A 193 -14.86 -0.22 -10.23
CA GLN A 193 -16.20 0.06 -9.71
C GLN A 193 -16.61 -0.85 -8.54
N ALA A 194 -16.18 -2.11 -8.52
CA ALA A 194 -16.49 -3.07 -7.46
C ALA A 194 -15.86 -2.65 -6.12
N MET A 195 -14.69 -2.02 -6.17
CA MET A 195 -13.94 -1.54 -5.00
C MET A 195 -13.96 -0.02 -4.85
N ALA A 196 -14.90 0.67 -5.52
CA ALA A 196 -15.02 2.12 -5.47
C ALA A 196 -15.32 2.61 -4.04
N TYR A 197 -16.14 1.86 -3.28
CA TYR A 197 -16.47 2.17 -1.89
C TYR A 197 -15.22 2.27 -1.01
N LEU A 198 -14.27 1.34 -1.15
CA LEU A 198 -13.01 1.35 -0.42
C LEU A 198 -12.08 2.44 -0.93
N SER A 199 -11.96 2.58 -2.26
CA SER A 199 -11.07 3.56 -2.88
C SER A 199 -11.45 5.00 -2.53
N HIS A 200 -12.76 5.31 -2.52
CA HIS A 200 -13.27 6.60 -2.06
C HIS A 200 -13.00 6.82 -0.57
N ALA A 201 -13.34 5.85 0.30
CA ALA A 201 -13.11 6.00 1.73
C ALA A 201 -11.62 6.20 2.09
N LEU A 202 -10.72 5.48 1.42
CA LEU A 202 -9.27 5.68 1.57
C LEU A 202 -8.86 7.08 1.12
N ARG A 203 -9.30 7.51 -0.07
CA ARG A 203 -9.01 8.84 -0.61
C ARG A 203 -9.48 9.94 0.35
N ASP A 204 -10.73 9.89 0.77
CA ASP A 204 -11.33 10.90 1.64
C ASP A 204 -10.57 11.00 2.96
N LYS A 205 -10.28 9.86 3.61
CA LYS A 205 -9.55 9.84 4.89
C LYS A 205 -8.12 10.35 4.77
N ILE A 206 -7.41 9.99 3.69
CA ILE A 206 -6.03 10.43 3.47
C ILE A 206 -5.99 11.93 3.14
N MET A 207 -6.91 12.41 2.30
CA MET A 207 -6.96 13.83 1.93
C MET A 207 -7.41 14.72 3.09
N GLU A 208 -8.33 14.25 3.95
CA GLU A 208 -8.64 14.89 5.22
C GLU A 208 -7.37 15.03 6.08
N HIS A 209 -6.58 13.96 6.21
CA HIS A 209 -5.31 14.00 6.95
C HIS A 209 -4.29 15.00 6.39
N VAL A 210 -4.25 15.18 5.06
CA VAL A 210 -3.42 16.20 4.42
C VAL A 210 -3.89 17.60 4.81
N GLN A 211 -5.19 17.88 4.70
CA GLN A 211 -5.79 19.19 5.02
C GLN A 211 -5.66 19.57 6.50
N GLU A 212 -5.65 18.60 7.41
CA GLU A 212 -5.46 18.86 8.83
C GLU A 212 -4.00 19.20 9.19
N ARG A 213 -3.03 18.79 8.35
CA ARG A 213 -1.61 18.81 8.68
C ARG A 213 -0.78 19.82 7.88
N PHE A 214 -1.26 20.26 6.71
CA PHE A 214 -0.58 21.15 5.78
C PHE A 214 -1.53 22.22 5.25
#